data_AF-A0A3N5TS27-F1
#
_entry.id   AF-A0A3N5TS27-F1
#
_cell.length_a   1.000
_cell.length_b   1.000
_cell.length_c   1.000
_cell.angle_alpha   90.00
_cell.angle_beta   90.00
_cell.angle_gamma   90.00
#
_symmetry.space_group_name_H-M   'P 1'
#
loop_
_entity.id
_entity.type
_entity.pdbx_description
1 polymer ?
#
loop_
_entity_poly.entity_id
_entity_poly.type
_entity_poly.pdbx_seq_one_letter_code
_entity_poly.pdbx_strand_id
1 'polypeptide(L)' 'MKYEKSKSVFVYSKAFLVILFIFAATCTVSAGQTIDEVRSKWIGVSINKLIEKHGYPDQSFTAPNGNTVYVVIKN' A
#
# COMPACT_ATOMS: atom_id res chain seq x y z
N MET A 1 -41.48 -29.56 -14.41
CA MET A 1 -40.00 -29.42 -14.54
C MET A 1 -39.50 -28.04 -14.98
N LYS A 2 -40.33 -27.07 -15.41
CA LYS A 2 -39.87 -25.70 -15.76
C LYS A 2 -39.65 -24.76 -14.55
N TYR A 3 -40.35 -24.99 -13.43
CA TYR A 3 -40.32 -24.12 -12.26
C TYR A 3 -39.05 -24.21 -11.40
N GLU A 4 -38.39 -25.37 -11.33
CA GLU A 4 -37.12 -25.52 -10.60
C GLU A 4 -35.95 -24.83 -11.30
N LYS A 5 -35.88 -24.93 -12.63
CA LYS A 5 -34.87 -24.24 -13.45
C LYS A 5 -34.90 -22.72 -13.29
N SER A 6 -36.09 -22.14 -13.07
CA SER A 6 -36.24 -20.69 -12.85
C SER A 6 -35.74 -20.24 -11.49
N LYS A 7 -35.92 -21.06 -10.44
CA LYS A 7 -35.44 -20.75 -9.09
C LYS A 7 -33.92 -20.86 -8.99
N SER A 8 -33.32 -21.86 -9.65
CA SER A 8 -31.87 -22.02 -9.65
C SER A 8 -31.17 -20.85 -10.35
N VAL A 9 -31.65 -20.42 -11.53
CA VAL A 9 -31.12 -19.24 -12.24
C VAL A 9 -31.23 -17.95 -11.42
N PHE A 10 -32.33 -17.78 -10.69
CA PHE A 10 -32.51 -16.64 -9.78
C PHE A 10 -31.54 -16.66 -8.59
N VAL A 11 -31.24 -17.84 -8.04
CA VAL A 11 -30.25 -18.02 -6.96
C VAL A 11 -28.83 -17.77 -7.47
N TYR A 12 -28.47 -18.27 -8.66
CA TYR A 12 -27.16 -18.03 -9.26
C TYR A 12 -26.96 -16.54 -9.62
N SER A 13 -28.02 -15.87 -10.10
CA SER A 13 -27.98 -14.43 -10.38
C SER A 13 -27.72 -13.60 -9.12
N LYS A 14 -28.36 -13.95 -8.00
CA LYS A 14 -28.09 -13.29 -6.71
C LYS A 14 -26.70 -13.60 -6.16
N ALA A 15 -26.25 -14.86 -6.27
CA ALA A 15 -24.91 -15.25 -5.85
C ALA A 15 -23.83 -14.50 -6.66
N PHE A 16 -24.03 -14.34 -7.96
CA PHE A 16 -23.15 -13.57 -8.82
C PHE A 16 -23.05 -12.09 -8.39
N LEU A 17 -24.18 -11.46 -8.06
CA LEU A 17 -24.19 -10.09 -7.56
C LEU A 17 -23.47 -9.94 -6.20
N VAL A 18 -23.61 -10.93 -5.31
CA VAL A 18 -22.88 -10.95 -4.02
C VAL A 18 -21.38 -11.08 -4.25
N ILE A 19 -20.94 -11.95 -5.17
CA ILE A 19 -19.53 -12.09 -5.52
C ILE A 19 -18.98 -10.79 -6.12
N LEU A 20 -19.72 -10.17 -7.04
CA LEU A 20 -19.35 -8.89 -7.64
C LEU A 20 -19.20 -7.78 -6.57
N PHE A 21 -20.09 -7.76 -5.58
CA PHE A 21 -20.04 -6.82 -4.47
C PHE A 21 -18.79 -7.02 -3.59
N ILE A 22 -18.41 -8.27 -3.30
CA ILE A 22 -17.20 -8.60 -2.54
C ILE A 22 -15.93 -8.16 -3.31
N PHE A 23 -15.89 -8.36 -4.63
CA PHE A 23 -14.78 -7.91 -5.47
C PHE A 23 -14.69 -6.36 -5.53
N ALA A 24 -15.82 -5.67 -5.66
CA ALA A 24 -15.84 -4.21 -5.65
C ALA A 24 -15.41 -3.62 -4.29
N ALA A 25 -15.75 -4.26 -3.18
CA ALA A 25 -15.37 -3.82 -1.83
C ALA A 25 -13.90 -4.05 -1.49
N THR A 26 -13.25 -5.04 -2.11
CA THR A 26 -11.85 -5.40 -1.82
C THR A 26 -10.82 -4.68 -2.71
N CYS A 27 -11.25 -4.04 -3.79
CA CYS A 27 -10.36 -3.26 -4.66
C CYS A 27 -9.91 -1.90 -4.09
N THR A 28 -10.47 -1.42 -2.97
CA THR A 28 -10.16 -0.08 -2.42
C THR A 28 -9.04 -0.08 -1.36
N VAL A 29 -8.56 -1.24 -0.93
CA VAL A 29 -7.56 -1.36 0.18
C VAL A 29 -6.09 -1.30 -0.26
N SER A 30 -5.80 -0.98 -1.53
CA SER A 30 -4.42 -0.97 -2.06
C SER A 30 -3.96 0.39 -2.59
N ALA A 31 -4.31 1.49 -1.91
CA ALA A 31 -3.50 2.69 -2.03
C ALA A 31 -2.28 2.50 -1.10
N GLY A 32 -1.08 2.30 -1.68
CA GLY A 32 0.16 2.25 -0.90
C GLY A 32 0.36 3.51 -0.04
N GLN A 33 1.31 3.47 0.89
CA GLN A 33 1.60 4.61 1.77
C GLN A 33 1.91 5.86 0.93
N THR A 34 1.28 6.98 1.27
CA THR A 34 1.57 8.26 0.62
C THR A 34 2.97 8.74 0.99
N ILE A 35 3.59 9.56 0.15
CA ILE A 35 4.92 10.13 0.43
C ILE A 35 4.90 10.92 1.75
N ASP A 36 3.80 11.60 2.07
CA ASP A 36 3.65 12.37 3.31
C ASP A 36 3.53 11.48 4.55
N GLU A 37 2.82 10.36 4.45
CA GLU A 37 2.76 9.35 5.51
C GLU A 37 4.12 8.71 5.78
N VAL A 38 4.90 8.45 4.74
CA VAL A 38 6.26 7.92 4.92
C VAL A 38 7.15 9.01 5.53
N ARG A 39 7.11 10.23 5.00
CA ARG A 39 7.93 11.35 5.46
C ARG A 39 7.69 11.64 6.94
N SER A 40 6.44 11.79 7.35
CA SER A 40 6.06 12.12 8.73
C SER A 40 6.57 11.09 9.75
N LYS A 41 6.65 9.81 9.39
CA LYS A 41 7.20 8.74 10.25
C LYS A 41 8.69 8.89 10.56
N TRP A 42 9.44 9.61 9.72
CA TRP A 42 10.89 9.75 9.86
C TRP A 42 11.32 11.13 10.38
N ILE A 43 10.40 12.10 10.48
CA ILE A 43 10.71 13.41 11.08
C ILE A 43 11.04 13.22 12.57
N GLY A 44 12.19 13.75 13.00
CA GLY A 44 12.66 13.68 14.39
C GLY A 44 13.24 12.32 14.80
N VAL A 45 13.25 11.34 13.91
CA VAL A 45 13.86 10.03 14.15
C VAL A 45 15.38 10.12 13.94
N SER A 46 16.15 9.46 14.80
CA SER A 46 17.61 9.42 14.65
C SER A 46 18.02 8.66 13.40
N ILE A 47 19.11 9.12 12.76
CA ILE A 47 19.66 8.46 11.57
C ILE A 47 20.06 7.00 11.84
N ASN A 48 20.45 6.65 13.07
CA ASN A 48 20.81 5.28 13.46
C ASN A 48 19.66 4.29 13.22
N LYS A 49 18.40 4.68 13.47
CA LYS A 49 17.24 3.83 13.19
C LYS A 49 17.04 3.59 11.69
N LEU A 50 17.46 4.54 10.87
CA LEU A 50 17.42 4.41 9.42
C LEU A 50 18.52 3.45 8.95
N ILE A 51 19.72 3.54 9.55
CA ILE A 51 20.84 2.64 9.30
C ILE A 51 20.53 1.20 9.72
N GLU A 52 19.93 1.00 10.90
CA GLU A 52 19.51 -0.33 11.38
C GLU A 52 18.52 -1.00 10.42
N LYS A 53 17.65 -0.22 9.79
CA LYS A 53 16.59 -0.73 8.91
C LYS A 53 17.03 -0.91 7.46
N HIS A 54 17.86 -0.01 6.96
CA HIS A 54 18.17 0.10 5.54
C HIS A 54 19.65 -0.13 5.20
N GLY A 55 20.51 -0.31 6.20
CA GLY A 55 21.96 -0.38 6.02
C GLY A 55 22.61 0.99 6.04
N TYR A 56 23.94 1.01 5.98
CA TYR A 56 24.69 2.27 5.94
C TYR A 56 24.42 2.99 4.62
N PRO A 57 24.26 4.33 4.63
CA PRO A 57 24.05 5.10 3.41
C PRO A 57 25.24 4.97 2.46
N ASP A 58 24.96 4.81 1.17
CA ASP A 58 25.95 4.71 0.11
C ASP A 58 26.71 6.02 -0.08
N GLN A 59 26.01 7.15 0.10
CA GLN A 59 26.56 8.49 -0.10
C GLN A 59 25.95 9.49 0.88
N SER A 60 26.69 10.57 1.14
CA SER A 60 26.17 11.72 1.86
C SER A 60 26.71 13.03 1.28
N PHE A 61 25.92 14.10 1.39
CA PHE A 61 26.32 15.44 0.98
C PHE A 61 25.65 16.51 1.85
N THR A 62 26.21 17.71 1.87
CA THR A 62 25.62 18.86 2.57
C THR A 62 24.77 19.66 1.59
N ALA A 63 23.49 19.83 1.90
CA ALA A 63 22.59 20.67 1.14
C ALA A 63 22.89 22.17 1.39
N PRO A 64 22.47 23.08 0.50
CA PRO A 64 22.73 24.52 0.64
C PRO A 64 22.19 25.16 1.92
N ASN A 65 21.22 24.52 2.57
CA ASN A 65 20.65 24.93 3.85
C ASN A 65 21.45 24.44 5.08
N GLY A 66 22.62 23.82 4.87
CA GLY A 66 23.47 23.29 5.93
C GLY A 66 23.09 21.89 6.44
N ASN A 67 22.00 21.30 5.93
CA ASN A 67 21.59 19.96 6.35
C ASN A 67 22.37 18.86 5.63
N THR A 68 22.75 17.80 6.35
CA THR A 68 23.31 16.60 5.73
C THR A 68 22.21 15.73 5.13
N VAL A 69 22.38 15.36 3.87
CA VAL A 69 21.52 14.42 3.14
C VAL A 69 22.25 13.10 3.02
N TYR A 70 21.57 12.01 3.38
CA TYR A 70 22.06 10.64 3.24
C TYR A 70 21.28 9.95 2.12
N VAL A 71 21.99 9.30 1.20
CA VAL A 71 21.42 8.60 0.05
C VAL A 71 21.62 7.11 0.23
N VAL A 72 20.52 6.36 0.15
CA VAL A 72 20.50 4.89 0.17
C VAL A 72 19.99 4.41 -1.19
N ILE A 73 20.86 3.76 -1.97
CA ILE A 73 20.55 3.20 -3.28
C ILE A 73 20.24 1.72 -3.08
N LYS A 74 18.96 1.38 -3.16
CA LYS A 74 18.54 -0.01 -3.07
C LYS A 74 18.59 -0.62 -4.48
N ASN A 75 19.55 -1.52 -4.71
CA ASN A 75 19.61 -2.35 -5.92
C ASN A 75 18.46 -3.36 -5.98
#